data_AF-A0A6A4GZA4-F1
#
_entry.id   AF-A0A6A4GZA4-F1
#
_cell.length_a   1.000
_cell.length_b   1.000
_cell.length_c   1.000
_cell.angle_alpha   90.00
_cell.angle_beta   90.00
_cell.angle_gamma   90.00
#
_symmetry.space_group_name_H-M   'P 1'
#
loop_
_entity.id
_entity.type
_entity.pdbx_description
1 polymer ?
#
loop_
_entity_poly.entity_id
_entity_poly.type
_entity_poly.pdbx_seq_one_letter_code
_entity_poly.pdbx_strand_id
1 'polypeptide(L)'
;VLAIQEPYIDYLNKSRALSHYITIYPNNHPPADEGKTTRSLLLVNIRLPTNSWTQIPVDSFDVTAIQICGDFRTIRIFNIY
;
A
#
# COMPACT_ATOMS: atom_id res chain seq x y z
N VAL A 1 -5.79 0.63 9.25
CA VAL A 1 -4.89 0.26 8.14
C VAL A 1 -4.94 -1.26 8.02
N LEU A 2 -5.02 -1.80 6.81
CA LEU A 2 -4.99 -3.25 6.58
C LEU A 2 -3.73 -3.58 5.77
N ALA A 3 -3.03 -4.64 6.16
CA ALA A 3 -1.91 -5.21 5.43
C ALA A 3 -2.39 -6.48 4.72
N ILE A 4 -2.16 -6.57 3.41
CA ILE A 4 -2.57 -7.71 2.57
C ILE A 4 -1.32 -8.26 1.88
N GLN A 5 -1.14 -9.58 1.95
CA GLN A 5 -0.16 -10.32 1.16
C GLN A 5 -0.84 -11.07 0.02
N GLU A 6 -0.11 -11.30 -1.06
CA GLU A 6 -0.57 -12.00 -2.28
C GLU A 6 -1.95 -11.52 -2.77
N PRO A 7 -2.13 -10.20 -2.95
CA PRO A 7 -3.42 -9.66 -3.38
C PRO A 7 -3.76 -10.13 -4.79
N TYR A 8 -5.04 -10.36 -5.03
CA TYR A 8 -5.53 -10.46 -6.40
C TYR A 8 -5.36 -9.11 -7.12
N ILE A 9 -4.61 -9.12 -8.21
CA ILE A 9 -4.42 -7.99 -9.13
C ILE A 9 -5.13 -8.35 -10.44
N ASP A 10 -6.04 -7.49 -10.89
CA ASP A 10 -6.80 -7.71 -12.12
C ASP A 10 -5.99 -7.39 -13.39
N TYR A 11 -6.61 -7.61 -14.54
CA TYR A 11 -6.00 -7.35 -15.85
C TYR A 11 -5.71 -5.87 -16.12
N LEU A 12 -6.23 -4.94 -15.31
CA LEU A 12 -5.90 -3.51 -15.35
C LEU A 12 -4.74 -3.16 -14.39
N ASN A 13 -4.08 -4.19 -13.85
CA ASN A 13 -3.01 -4.07 -12.87
C ASN A 13 -3.47 -3.36 -11.58
N LYS A 14 -4.71 -3.62 -11.16
CA LYS A 14 -5.27 -3.05 -9.94
C LYS A 14 -5.84 -4.12 -9.03
N SER A 15 -5.63 -3.94 -7.73
CA SER A 15 -6.43 -4.55 -6.68
C SER A 15 -7.79 -3.87 -6.60
N ARG A 16 -8.83 -4.67 -6.32
CA ARG A 16 -10.19 -4.18 -6.11
C ARG A 16 -10.39 -3.83 -4.64
N ALA A 17 -9.96 -2.62 -4.26
CA ALA A 17 -10.27 -2.10 -2.93
C ALA A 17 -11.71 -1.59 -2.82
N LEU A 18 -12.29 -1.77 -1.65
CA LEU A 18 -13.60 -1.19 -1.29
C LEU A 18 -13.49 0.34 -1.24
N SER A 19 -14.57 1.06 -1.58
CA SER A 19 -14.64 2.53 -1.65
C SER A 19 -14.24 3.27 -0.37
N HIS A 20 -14.18 2.56 0.77
CA HIS A 20 -13.75 3.10 2.06
C HIS A 20 -12.23 3.03 2.30
N TYR A 21 -11.45 2.60 1.30
CA TYR A 21 -10.00 2.45 1.42
C TYR A 21 -9.25 3.06 0.23
N ILE A 22 -8.12 3.67 0.54
CA ILE A 22 -7.08 4.07 -0.39
C ILE A 22 -6.07 2.91 -0.47
N THR A 23 -5.81 2.42 -1.68
CA THR A 23 -4.83 1.34 -1.91
C THR A 23 -3.45 1.91 -2.12
N ILE A 24 -2.48 1.39 -1.37
CA ILE A 24 -1.06 1.73 -1.49
C ILE A 24 -0.35 0.52 -2.06
N TYR A 25 0.17 0.70 -3.27
CA TYR A 25 1.03 -0.27 -3.93
C TYR A 25 2.49 -0.08 -3.53
N PRO A 26 3.36 -1.08 -3.76
CA PRO A 26 4.80 -0.90 -3.64
C PRO A 26 5.25 0.30 -4.45
N ASN A 27 6.31 0.98 -4.02
CA ASN A 27 6.80 2.19 -4.71
C ASN A 27 7.12 1.90 -6.18
N ASN A 28 7.60 0.70 -6.46
CA ASN A 28 7.93 0.22 -7.78
C ASN A 28 6.83 -0.70 -8.32
N HIS A 29 5.54 -0.42 -8.07
CA HIS A 29 4.46 -1.24 -8.62
C HIS A 29 4.69 -1.48 -10.12
N PRO A 30 4.91 -2.74 -10.55
CA PRO A 30 5.38 -3.03 -11.89
C PRO A 30 4.23 -2.78 -12.89
N PRO A 31 4.52 -2.27 -14.09
CA PRO A 31 3.57 -2.29 -15.21
C PRO A 31 3.00 -3.70 -15.47
N ALA A 32 1.78 -3.75 -16.03
CA ALA A 32 1.05 -5.01 -16.26
C ALA A 32 1.82 -6.01 -17.14
N ASP A 33 2.72 -5.51 -17.99
CA ASP A 33 3.48 -6.21 -19.00
C ASP A 33 4.87 -6.69 -18.53
N GLU A 34 5.34 -6.29 -17.35
CA GLU A 34 6.68 -6.63 -16.85
C GLU A 34 6.79 -8.03 -16.20
N GLY A 35 5.69 -8.78 -16.09
CA GLY A 35 5.69 -10.14 -15.52
C GLY A 35 6.06 -10.24 -14.03
N LYS A 36 6.28 -9.09 -13.36
CA LYS A 36 6.48 -9.01 -11.91
C LYS A 36 5.14 -8.80 -11.21
N THR A 37 4.94 -9.47 -10.09
CA THR A 37 3.69 -9.38 -9.32
C THR A 37 3.88 -8.53 -8.08
N THR A 38 2.91 -7.65 -7.82
CA THR A 38 2.78 -7.01 -6.51
C THR A 38 2.34 -8.03 -5.47
N ARG A 39 3.17 -8.24 -4.45
CA ARG A 39 2.90 -9.24 -3.40
C ARG A 39 2.52 -8.64 -2.05
N SER A 40 2.65 -7.32 -1.91
CA SER A 40 2.26 -6.57 -0.71
C SER A 40 1.38 -5.37 -1.06
N LEU A 41 0.30 -5.17 -0.31
CA LEU A 41 -0.54 -3.97 -0.35
C LEU A 41 -0.83 -3.44 1.05
N LEU A 42 -0.98 -2.12 1.16
CA LEU A 42 -1.61 -1.49 2.31
C LEU A 42 -2.93 -0.85 1.89
N LEU A 43 -3.98 -1.04 2.69
CA LEU A 43 -5.23 -0.31 2.57
C LEU A 43 -5.37 0.68 3.72
N VAL A 44 -5.42 1.97 3.38
CA VAL A 44 -5.61 3.06 4.35
C VAL A 44 -7.08 3.47 4.33
N ASN A 45 -7.75 3.41 5.49
CA ASN A 45 -9.16 3.79 5.56
C ASN A 45 -9.31 5.29 5.29
N ILE A 46 -10.31 5.69 4.51
CA ILE A 46 -10.57 7.10 4.16
C ILE A 46 -10.86 8.01 5.36
N ARG A 47 -11.24 7.44 6.51
CA ARG A 47 -11.43 8.18 7.77
C ARG A 47 -10.11 8.61 8.40
N LEU A 48 -8.97 8.05 7.96
CA LEU A 48 -7.65 8.55 8.35
C LEU A 48 -7.33 9.76 7.46
N PRO A 49 -7.14 10.97 8.05
CA PRO A 49 -6.89 12.18 7.28
C PRO A 49 -5.70 12.01 6.33
N THR A 50 -5.85 12.39 5.06
CA THR A 50 -4.81 12.18 4.03
C THR A 50 -3.53 12.97 4.31
N ASN A 51 -3.59 14.05 5.09
CA ASN A 51 -2.43 14.81 5.56
C ASN A 51 -1.75 14.19 6.79
N SER A 52 -2.36 13.17 7.42
CA SER A 52 -1.82 12.51 8.61
C SER A 52 -0.95 11.30 8.27
N TRP A 53 -0.81 10.93 6.99
CA TRP A 53 0.03 9.81 6.59
C TRP A 53 0.68 10.03 5.23
N THR A 54 1.83 9.39 5.02
CA THR A 54 2.57 9.40 3.76
C THR A 54 3.10 8.01 3.44
N GLN A 55 3.25 7.69 2.17
CA GLN A 55 3.96 6.47 1.77
C GLN A 55 5.47 6.63 2.03
N ILE A 56 6.10 5.57 2.51
CA ILE A 56 7.56 5.47 2.60
C ILE A 56 8.03 4.69 1.37
N PRO A 57 8.85 5.29 0.48
CA PRO A 57 9.37 4.60 -0.68
C PRO A 57 10.37 3.53 -0.23
N VAL A 58 10.17 2.30 -0.71
CA VAL A 58 11.08 1.16 -0.52
C VAL A 58 11.31 0.52 -1.89
N ASP A 59 12.57 0.26 -2.22
CA ASP A 59 12.98 -0.32 -3.50
C ASP A 59 12.74 -1.84 -3.52
N SER A 60 11.48 -2.26 -3.44
CA SER A 60 11.06 -3.66 -3.48
C SER A 60 9.60 -3.79 -3.91
N PHE A 61 9.27 -4.84 -4.66
CA PHE A 61 7.90 -5.21 -5.05
C PHE A 61 7.12 -5.90 -3.92
N ASP A 62 7.83 -6.27 -2.85
CA ASP A 62 7.32 -7.07 -1.74
C ASP A 62 7.09 -6.22 -0.49
N VAL A 63 7.38 -4.93 -0.57
CA VAL A 63 7.28 -4.02 0.55
C VAL A 63 6.35 -2.86 0.22
N THR A 64 5.35 -2.68 1.07
CA THR A 64 4.57 -1.44 1.14
C THR A 64 4.72 -0.85 2.52
N ALA A 65 5.01 0.44 2.57
CA ALA A 65 5.22 1.12 3.84
C ALA A 65 4.53 2.47 3.89
N ILE A 66 4.00 2.81 5.05
CA ILE A 66 3.45 4.14 5.33
C ILE A 66 3.98 4.67 6.66
N GLN A 67 4.07 5.99 6.76
CA GLN A 67 4.26 6.73 7.99
C GLN A 67 2.94 7.41 8.35
N ILE A 68 2.52 7.34 9.61
CA ILE A 68 1.36 8.05 10.15
C ILE A 68 1.87 8.98 11.25
N CYS A 69 1.44 10.23 11.22
CA CYS A 69 1.80 11.27 12.18
C CYS A 69 0.54 11.81 12.87
N GLY A 70 0.59 11.95 14.19
CA GLY A 70 -0.44 12.61 14.99
C GLY A 70 0.07 12.93 16.40
N ASP A 71 -0.84 13.28 17.30
CA ASP A 71 -0.51 13.57 18.71
C ASP A 71 0.10 12.36 19.44
N PHE A 72 -0.17 11.16 18.92
CA PHE A 72 0.44 9.89 19.33
C PHE A 72 1.86 9.67 18.78
N ARG A 73 2.51 10.72 18.26
CA ARG A 73 3.80 10.69 17.56
C ARG A 73 3.71 9.97 16.21
N THR A 74 4.84 9.47 15.75
CA THR A 74 4.99 8.83 14.44
C THR A 74 4.90 7.32 14.56
N ILE A 75 4.02 6.70 13.77
CA ILE A 75 3.94 5.25 13.58
C ILE A 75 4.41 4.95 12.17
N ARG A 76 5.30 3.97 12.01
CA ARG A 76 5.69 3.44 10.69
C ARG A 76 5.22 2.01 10.56
N ILE A 77 4.52 1.72 9.49
CA ILE A 77 4.00 0.38 9.20
C ILE A 77 4.71 -0.10 7.94
N PHE A 78 5.39 -1.23 8.05
CA PHE A 78 5.98 -1.96 6.93
C PHE A 78 5.21 -3.27 6.77
N ASN A 79 4.54 -3.44 5.65
CA ASN A 79 4.00 -4.72 5.23
C ASN A 79 5.03 -5.35 4.29
N ILE A 80 5.48 -6.56 4.62
CA ILE A 80 6.55 -7.29 3.96
C ILE A 80 6.01 -8.68 3.65
N TYR A 81 6.09 -9.07 2.38
CA TYR A 81 5.85 -10.44 1.93
C TYR A 81 7.13 -11.28 1.99
#